data_AF-A0AAX6NFM5-F1
#
_entry.id   AF-A0AAX6NFM5-F1
#
_cell.length_a   1.000
_cell.length_b   1.000
_cell.length_c   1.000
_cell.angle_alpha   90.00
_cell.angle_beta   90.00
_cell.angle_gamma   90.00
#
_symmetry.space_group_name_H-M   'P 1'
#
loop_
_entity.id
_entity.type
_entity.pdbx_description
1 polymer ?
#
loop_
_entity_poly.entity_id
_entity_poly.type
_entity_poly.pdbx_seq_one_letter_code
_entity_poly.pdbx_strand_id
1 'polypeptide(L)'
;MSEIKIVKSEVEVAFKSFKNEIQSLDTSAGKVEFTESKLDVTKKIEEIEQTYYELLTQYKEILTQLELNAWESVEKMIQTDEEIATKMK
;
A
#
# COMPACT_ATOMS: atom_id res chain seq x y z
N MET A 1 32.73 -2.71 10.09
CA MET A 1 31.41 -2.65 9.43
C MET A 1 30.60 -1.61 10.21
N SER A 2 30.12 -0.55 9.57
CA SER A 2 29.21 0.37 10.23
C SER A 2 27.88 -0.35 10.46
N GLU A 3 27.51 -0.54 11.71
CA GLU A 3 26.21 -1.09 12.07
C GLU A 3 25.11 -0.14 11.56
N ILE A 4 24.12 -0.66 10.83
CA ILE A 4 23.00 0.14 10.36
C ILE A 4 22.06 0.32 11.54
N LYS A 5 22.14 1.49 12.19
CA LYS A 5 21.26 1.83 13.30
C LYS A 5 19.94 2.38 12.75
N ILE A 6 18.83 1.69 13.00
CA ILE A 6 17.51 2.20 12.64
C ILE A 6 17.14 3.37 13.56
N VAL A 7 16.82 4.51 12.95
CA VAL A 7 16.20 5.63 13.66
C VAL A 7 14.69 5.45 13.60
N LYS A 8 14.12 4.83 14.64
CA LYS A 8 12.69 4.46 14.72
C LYS A 8 11.75 5.58 14.29
N SER A 9 11.99 6.81 14.76
CA SER A 9 11.15 7.97 14.47
C SER A 9 11.11 8.35 12.99
N GLU A 10 12.23 8.21 12.26
CA GLU A 10 12.28 8.53 10.82
C GLU A 10 11.52 7.47 10.02
N VAL A 11 11.67 6.20 10.41
CA VAL A 11 10.97 5.08 9.76
C VAL A 11 9.47 5.14 10.03
N GLU A 12 9.04 5.42 11.27
CA GLU A 12 7.61 5.61 11.61
C GLU A 12 6.95 6.70 10.78
N VAL A 13 7.63 7.84 10.58
CA VAL A 13 7.10 8.95 9.78
C VAL A 13 6.95 8.53 8.31
N ALA A 14 7.93 7.81 7.76
CA ALA A 14 7.88 7.32 6.40
C ALA A 14 6.73 6.31 6.20
N PHE A 15 6.57 5.33 7.10
CA PHE A 15 5.49 4.35 7.05
C PHE A 15 4.11 4.98 7.24
N LYS A 16 3.98 5.94 8.16
CA LYS A 16 2.73 6.70 8.33
C LYS A 16 2.36 7.48 7.07
N SER A 17 3.34 8.11 6.42
CA SER A 17 3.12 8.81 5.16
C SER A 17 2.70 7.84 4.06
N PHE A 18 3.40 6.71 3.93
CA PHE A 18 3.08 5.68 2.94
C PHE A 18 1.67 5.11 3.14
N LYS A 19 1.28 4.82 4.39
CA LYS A 19 -0.07 4.36 4.73
C LYS A 19 -1.15 5.38 4.35
N ASN A 20 -0.90 6.68 4.58
CA ASN A 20 -1.85 7.72 4.19
C ASN A 20 -2.02 7.79 2.68
N GLU A 21 -0.94 7.68 1.90
CA GLU A 21 -0.99 7.66 0.44
C GLU A 21 -1.80 6.46 -0.07
N ILE A 22 -1.58 5.26 0.49
CA ILE A 22 -2.37 4.05 0.15
C ILE A 22 -3.85 4.28 0.47
N GLN A 23 -4.17 4.86 1.62
CA GLN A 23 -5.55 5.12 2.02
C GLN A 23 -6.24 6.12 1.11
N SER A 24 -5.52 7.16 0.66
CA SER A 24 -6.01 8.20 -0.24
C SER A 24 -6.32 7.71 -1.65
N LEU A 25 -5.79 6.53 -2.04
CA LEU A 25 -6.01 5.94 -3.34
C LEU A 25 -7.47 5.52 -3.49
N ASP A 26 -8.23 6.27 -4.30
CA ASP A 26 -9.64 6.01 -4.57
C ASP A 26 -9.77 4.87 -5.59
N THR A 27 -10.39 3.77 -5.15
CA THR A 27 -10.66 2.58 -5.97
C THR A 27 -12.14 2.47 -6.34
N SER A 28 -12.95 3.49 -6.04
CA SER A 28 -14.38 3.47 -6.35
C SER A 28 -14.63 3.65 -7.84
N ALA A 29 -15.42 2.73 -8.41
CA ALA A 29 -15.81 2.82 -9.80
C ALA A 29 -16.74 4.02 -10.04
N GLY A 30 -16.43 4.82 -11.06
CA GLY A 30 -17.36 5.82 -11.58
C GLY A 30 -18.58 5.14 -12.22
N LYS A 31 -19.78 5.71 -12.06
CA LYS A 31 -20.92 5.31 -12.89
C LYS A 31 -20.87 6.12 -14.17
N VAL A 32 -20.40 5.51 -15.25
CA VAL A 32 -20.49 6.10 -16.58
C VAL A 32 -21.83 5.69 -17.22
N GLU A 33 -22.75 6.64 -17.37
CA GLU A 33 -24.01 6.43 -18.08
C GLU A 33 -23.87 6.91 -19.53
N PHE A 34 -23.92 5.98 -20.48
CA PHE A 34 -23.86 6.30 -21.90
C PHE A 34 -25.27 6.53 -22.46
N THR A 35 -25.50 7.71 -23.02
CA THR A 35 -26.82 8.16 -23.51
C THR A 35 -27.18 7.59 -24.89
N GLU A 36 -26.22 7.05 -25.64
CA GLU A 36 -26.42 6.48 -26.98
C GLU A 36 -25.86 5.06 -27.11
N SER A 37 -26.68 4.14 -27.62
CA SER A 37 -26.35 2.73 -27.77
C SER A 37 -25.53 2.48 -29.04
N LYS A 38 -24.20 2.58 -28.93
CA LYS A 38 -23.26 1.86 -29.81
C LYS A 38 -22.82 0.60 -29.07
N LEU A 39 -23.74 -0.35 -28.99
CA LEU A 39 -23.77 -1.51 -28.07
C LEU A 39 -22.39 -2.17 -27.83
N ASP A 40 -21.60 -2.42 -28.88
CA ASP A 40 -20.31 -3.12 -28.75
C ASP A 40 -19.16 -2.26 -28.21
N VAL A 41 -19.08 -0.99 -28.60
CA VAL A 41 -17.99 -0.10 -28.14
C VAL A 41 -18.23 0.31 -26.70
N THR A 42 -19.48 0.67 -26.36
CA THR A 42 -19.88 1.01 -24.99
C THR A 42 -19.61 -0.16 -24.04
N LYS A 43 -20.00 -1.37 -24.43
CA LYS A 43 -19.73 -2.58 -23.63
C LYS A 43 -18.23 -2.84 -23.44
N LYS A 44 -17.40 -2.62 -24.47
CA LYS A 44 -15.95 -2.73 -24.30
C LYS A 44 -15.36 -1.67 -23.38
N ILE A 45 -15.91 -0.46 -23.37
CA ILE A 45 -15.49 0.58 -22.44
C ILE A 45 -15.86 0.18 -21.00
N GLU A 46 -17.07 -0.31 -20.77
CA GLU A 46 -17.50 -0.82 -19.45
C GLU A 46 -16.62 -1.98 -18.96
N GLU A 47 -16.29 -2.93 -19.84
CA GLU A 47 -15.39 -4.06 -19.50
C GLU A 47 -13.97 -3.57 -19.15
N ILE A 48 -13.45 -2.58 -19.87
CA ILE A 48 -12.14 -1.97 -19.57
C ILE A 48 -12.18 -1.25 -18.23
N GLU A 49 -13.24 -0.48 -17.97
CA GLU A 49 -13.42 0.26 -16.72
C GLU A 49 -13.51 -0.70 -15.53
N GLN A 50 -14.31 -1.76 -15.65
CA GLN A 50 -14.39 -2.80 -14.62
C GLN A 50 -13.01 -3.43 -14.35
N THR A 51 -12.30 -3.84 -15.40
CA THR A 51 -10.95 -4.44 -15.27
C THR A 51 -9.97 -3.45 -14.63
N TYR A 52 -10.06 -2.18 -14.99
CA TYR A 52 -9.22 -1.12 -14.43
C TYR A 52 -9.44 -0.97 -12.92
N TYR A 53 -10.70 -0.87 -12.46
CA TYR A 53 -11.00 -0.71 -11.04
C TYR A 53 -10.72 -1.98 -10.23
N GLU A 54 -10.91 -3.17 -10.81
CA GLU A 54 -10.49 -4.44 -10.21
C GLU A 54 -8.96 -4.46 -10.00
N LEU A 55 -8.19 -4.06 -11.02
CA LEU A 55 -6.73 -3.97 -10.92
C LEU A 55 -6.30 -2.93 -9.89
N LEU A 56 -6.97 -1.77 -9.83
CA LEU A 56 -6.68 -0.72 -8.87
C LEU A 56 -6.91 -1.19 -7.43
N THR A 57 -7.99 -1.96 -7.22
CA THR A 57 -8.32 -2.56 -5.92
C THR A 57 -7.25 -3.57 -5.49
N GLN A 58 -6.89 -4.50 -6.38
CA GLN A 58 -5.83 -5.47 -6.12
C GLN A 58 -4.48 -4.80 -5.83
N TYR A 59 -4.16 -3.74 -6.56
CA TYR A 59 -2.93 -2.97 -6.33
C TYR A 59 -2.93 -2.32 -4.94
N LYS A 60 -4.03 -1.71 -4.52
CA LYS A 60 -4.18 -1.14 -3.18
C LYS A 60 -4.01 -2.21 -2.09
N GLU A 61 -4.56 -3.41 -2.29
CA GLU A 61 -4.39 -4.53 -1.36
C GLU A 61 -2.92 -4.97 -1.25
N ILE A 62 -2.22 -5.11 -2.37
CA ILE A 62 -0.79 -5.46 -2.40
C ILE A 62 0.04 -4.42 -1.66
N LEU A 63 -0.20 -3.13 -1.89
CA LEU A 63 0.49 -2.05 -1.19
C LEU A 63 0.23 -2.09 0.33
N THR A 64 -1.01 -2.36 0.73
CA THR A 64 -1.39 -2.48 2.15
C THR A 64 -0.67 -3.65 2.81
N GLN A 65 -0.60 -4.81 2.15
CA GLN A 65 0.12 -5.97 2.67
C GLN A 65 1.62 -5.74 2.74
N LEU A 66 2.19 -5.08 1.73
CA LEU A 66 3.60 -4.70 1.72
C LEU A 66 3.95 -3.76 2.88
N GLU A 67 3.11 -2.74 3.12
CA GLU A 67 3.26 -1.81 4.24
C GLU A 67 3.27 -2.55 5.57
N LEU A 68 2.29 -3.42 5.81
CA LEU A 68 2.19 -4.19 7.05
C LEU A 68 3.41 -5.11 7.26
N ASN A 69 3.79 -5.90 6.25
CA ASN A 69 4.90 -6.84 6.35
C ASN A 69 6.25 -6.13 6.57
N ALA A 70 6.44 -4.98 5.92
CA ALA A 70 7.68 -4.21 6.06
C ALA A 70 7.74 -3.53 7.44
N TRP A 71 6.62 -3.02 7.95
CA TRP A 71 6.55 -2.46 9.30
C TRP A 71 6.85 -3.51 10.38
N GLU A 72 6.25 -4.70 10.30
CA GLU A 72 6.54 -5.80 11.22
C GLU A 72 8.03 -6.20 11.22
N SER A 73 8.66 -6.17 10.04
CA SER A 73 10.09 -6.48 9.90
C SER A 73 10.97 -5.43 10.60
N VAL A 74 10.61 -4.15 10.46
CA VAL A 74 11.27 -3.04 11.16
C VAL A 74 11.10 -3.17 12.67
N GLU A 75 9.89 -3.45 13.15
CA GLU A 75 9.63 -3.62 14.60
C GLU A 75 10.45 -4.78 15.18
N LYS A 76 10.51 -5.92 14.50
CA LYS A 76 11.32 -7.06 14.93
C LYS A 76 12.81 -6.70 15.01
N MET A 77 13.31 -5.92 14.07
CA MET A 77 14.71 -5.49 14.08
C MET A 77 15.00 -4.56 15.26
N ILE A 78 14.11 -3.59 15.52
CA ILE A 78 14.23 -2.69 16.68
C ILE A 78 14.19 -3.48 18.00
N GLN A 79 13.25 -4.42 18.14
CA GLN A 79 13.15 -5.28 19.32
C GLN A 79 14.43 -6.10 19.52
N THR A 80 14.98 -6.66 18.44
CA THR A 80 16.23 -7.42 18.48
C THR A 80 17.40 -6.55 18.96
N ASP A 81 17.51 -5.33 18.44
CA ASP A 81 18.55 -4.37 18.86
C ASP A 81 18.42 -4.00 20.35
N GLU A 82 17.18 -3.75 20.83
CA GLU A 82 16.90 -3.45 22.23
C GLU A 82 17.23 -4.63 23.16
N GLU A 83 16.92 -5.86 22.75
CA GLU A 83 17.26 -7.08 23.49
C GLU A 83 18.78 -7.27 23.59
N ILE A 84 19.52 -7.10 22.49
CA ILE A 84 20.98 -7.22 22.47
C ILE A 84 21.60 -6.16 23.38
N ALA A 85 21.16 -4.89 23.25
CA ALA A 85 21.64 -3.80 24.08
C ALA A 85 21.36 -4.02 25.58
N THR A 86 20.24 -4.66 25.92
CA THR A 86 19.90 -5.01 27.30
C THR A 86 20.75 -6.17 27.83
N LYS A 87 21.02 -7.20 27.01
CA LYS A 87 21.87 -8.36 27.38
C LYS A 87 23.36 -8.02 27.50
N MET A 88 23.82 -6.98 26.81
CA MET A 88 25.20 -6.50 26.87
C MET A 88 25.47 -5.48 27.99
N LYS A 89 24.44 -5.08 28.74
CA LYS A 89 24.53 -4.23 29.93
C LYS A 89 24.70 -5.07 31.20
#